data_AF-A0A9P7D6W7-F1
#
_entry.id   AF-A0A9P7D6W7-F1
#
_cell.length_a   1.000
_cell.length_b   1.000
_cell.length_c   1.000
_cell.angle_alpha   90.00
_cell.angle_beta   90.00
_cell.angle_gamma   90.00
#
_symmetry.space_group_name_H-M   'P 1'
#
loop_
_entity.id
_entity.type
_entity.pdbx_description
1 polymer ?
#
loop_
_entity_poly.entity_id
_entity_poly.type
_entity_poly.pdbx_seq_one_letter_code
_entity_poly.pdbx_strand_id
1 'polypeptide(L)'
;MDVRFTAGVTDWTLKDMPDPQGLYQTAIELYGLEDVPVMVPNIRDAVGVLMHPSEYTQKITGPVPVIVDVNLQLWTFGPDERRPYGSRVYQTGLRSMKLLPMTGAAKDLFTKPATKAAEGKGKRKADGPTGQASPGKKGAGQSKTA
;
A
#
# COMPACT_ATOMS: atom_id res chain seq x y z
N MET A 1 27.60 5.80 9.77
CA MET A 1 26.65 6.49 8.87
C MET A 1 25.35 6.63 9.63
N ASP A 2 25.05 7.83 10.13
CA ASP A 2 23.76 8.12 10.77
C ASP A 2 22.70 8.22 9.68
N VAL A 3 21.91 7.16 9.51
CA VAL A 3 20.72 7.20 8.68
C VAL A 3 19.64 7.92 9.49
N ARG A 4 19.61 9.25 9.37
CA ARG A 4 18.46 10.03 9.82
C ARG A 4 17.32 9.75 8.85
N PHE A 5 16.51 8.77 9.18
CA PHE A 5 15.22 8.64 8.53
C PHE A 5 14.40 9.86 8.95
N THR A 6 14.00 10.71 8.02
CA THR A 6 13.07 11.83 8.28
C THR A 6 11.75 11.56 7.57
N ALA A 7 10.85 10.88 8.25
CA ALA A 7 9.45 10.74 7.87
C ALA A 7 8.62 10.99 9.14
N GLY A 8 8.00 12.17 9.19
CA GLY A 8 7.47 12.78 10.41
C GLY A 8 8.29 14.01 10.79
N VAL A 9 7.67 15.18 10.95
CA VAL A 9 8.35 16.41 11.46
C VAL A 9 8.35 16.40 13.01
N THR A 10 7.86 15.32 13.61
CA THR A 10 7.55 15.23 15.04
C THR A 10 8.22 13.99 15.59
N ASP A 11 8.94 14.17 16.70
CA ASP A 11 9.63 13.12 17.44
C ASP A 11 8.61 12.35 18.29
N TRP A 12 7.79 11.53 17.64
CA TRP A 12 6.98 10.55 18.36
C TRP A 12 7.89 9.47 18.91
N THR A 13 7.61 9.03 20.13
CA THR A 13 8.35 7.94 20.78
C THR A 13 7.44 6.72 20.96
N LEU A 14 8.03 5.57 21.29
CA LEU A 14 7.30 4.33 21.42
C LEU A 14 6.20 4.41 22.49
N LYS A 15 6.44 5.14 23.58
CA LYS A 15 5.43 5.38 24.64
C LYS A 15 4.23 6.22 24.19
N ASP A 16 4.37 7.02 23.13
CA ASP A 16 3.29 7.84 22.60
C ASP A 16 2.35 7.04 21.69
N MET A 17 2.77 5.85 21.25
CA MET A 17 2.01 5.07 20.28
C MET A 17 0.79 4.40 20.92
N PRO A 18 -0.37 4.35 20.22
CA PRO A 18 -1.53 3.63 20.71
C PRO A 18 -1.19 2.14 20.77
N ASP A 19 -1.39 1.55 21.94
CA ASP A 19 -1.07 0.15 22.21
C ASP A 19 -2.31 -0.63 22.69
N PRO A 20 -3.29 -0.89 21.80
CA PRO A 20 -4.52 -1.58 22.17
C PRO A 20 -4.29 -3.03 22.65
N GLN A 21 -3.10 -3.59 22.41
CA GLN A 21 -2.75 -4.97 22.74
C GLN A 21 -1.70 -5.09 23.85
N GLY A 22 -1.16 -3.97 24.36
CA GLY A 22 -0.14 -3.96 25.41
C GLY A 22 1.27 -4.42 24.94
N LEU A 23 1.51 -4.52 23.64
CA LEU A 23 2.77 -5.03 23.08
C LEU A 23 3.91 -4.01 23.22
N TYR A 24 3.62 -2.73 23.01
CA TYR A 24 4.61 -1.67 23.16
C TYR A 24 4.95 -1.46 24.63
N GLN A 25 3.94 -1.46 25.51
CA GLN A 25 4.13 -1.40 26.95
C GLN A 25 5.05 -2.53 27.45
N THR A 26 4.80 -3.77 27.00
CA THR A 26 5.64 -4.93 27.36
C THR A 26 7.07 -4.74 26.87
N ALA A 27 7.28 -4.27 25.64
CA ALA A 27 8.61 -4.04 25.10
C ALA A 27 9.35 -2.91 25.84
N ILE A 28 8.63 -1.86 26.22
CA ILE A 28 9.13 -0.76 27.02
C ILE A 28 9.64 -1.26 28.38
N GLU A 29 8.82 -2.03 29.10
CA GLU A 29 9.18 -2.54 30.43
C GLU A 29 10.37 -3.51 30.39
N LEU A 30 10.45 -4.35 29.37
CA LEU A 30 11.52 -5.34 29.24
C LEU A 30 12.86 -4.74 28.82
N TYR A 31 12.85 -3.68 28.00
CA TYR A 31 14.04 -3.21 27.30
C TYR A 31 14.32 -1.71 27.46
N GLY A 32 13.50 -0.97 28.22
CA GLY A 32 13.68 0.47 28.46
C GLY A 32 13.54 1.32 27.19
N LEU A 33 12.56 0.99 26.32
CA LEU A 33 12.43 1.58 24.98
C LEU A 33 11.51 2.82 24.92
N GLU A 34 11.25 3.45 26.05
CA GLU A 34 10.30 4.56 26.19
C GLU A 34 10.54 5.69 25.18
N ASP A 35 11.79 6.11 25.05
CA ASP A 35 12.20 7.26 24.23
C ASP A 35 12.68 6.84 22.83
N VAL A 36 12.44 5.59 22.43
CA VAL A 36 12.80 5.14 21.08
C VAL A 36 11.93 5.89 20.08
N PRO A 37 12.53 6.64 19.13
CA PRO A 37 11.77 7.39 18.15
C PRO A 37 11.06 6.43 17.20
N VAL A 38 9.76 6.68 16.99
CA VAL A 38 8.92 5.94 16.05
C VAL A 38 8.64 6.81 14.84
N MET A 39 8.91 6.23 13.68
CA MET A 39 8.64 6.88 12.40
C MET A 39 7.17 6.78 12.05
N VAL A 40 6.46 7.89 12.18
CA VAL A 40 5.05 7.97 11.81
C VAL A 40 4.87 9.00 10.70
N PRO A 41 4.08 8.69 9.64
CA PRO A 41 3.75 9.69 8.63
C PRO A 41 3.08 10.91 9.27
N ASN A 42 3.36 12.10 8.70
CA ASN A 42 2.68 13.32 9.11
C ASN A 42 1.25 13.32 8.58
N ILE A 43 0.28 12.97 9.41
CA ILE A 43 -1.13 13.00 9.01
C ILE A 43 -1.79 14.26 9.58
N ARG A 44 -2.41 15.06 8.72
CA ARG A 44 -3.09 16.30 9.07
C ARG A 44 -4.58 16.20 8.77
N ASP A 45 -5.41 16.82 9.61
CA ASP A 45 -6.84 16.92 9.39
C ASP A 45 -7.21 17.93 8.28
N ALA A 46 -8.51 18.12 8.06
CA ALA A 46 -9.03 19.03 7.03
C ALA A 46 -8.68 20.50 7.28
N VAL A 47 -8.41 20.87 8.53
CA VAL A 47 -8.01 22.22 8.95
C VAL A 47 -6.48 22.40 8.86
N GLY A 48 -5.74 21.30 8.69
CA GLY A 48 -4.28 21.28 8.56
C GLY A 48 -3.53 21.01 9.87
N VAL A 49 -4.25 20.66 10.94
CA VAL A 49 -3.69 20.32 12.24
C VAL A 49 -3.12 18.91 12.18
N LEU A 50 -1.90 18.73 12.71
CA LEU A 50 -1.28 17.41 12.82
C LEU A 50 -2.09 16.55 13.79
N MET A 51 -2.45 15.34 13.36
CA MET A 51 -3.20 14.38 14.16
C MET A 51 -2.24 13.43 14.88
N HIS A 52 -2.52 13.17 16.16
CA HIS A 52 -1.83 12.11 16.89
C HIS A 52 -2.30 10.73 16.39
N PRO A 53 -1.45 9.69 16.39
CA PRO A 53 -1.83 8.37 15.86
C PRO A 53 -3.04 7.71 16.53
N SER A 54 -3.26 7.99 17.82
CA SER A 54 -4.45 7.52 18.54
C SER A 54 -5.77 8.10 17.99
N GLU A 55 -5.73 9.22 17.27
CA GLU A 55 -6.90 9.89 16.73
C GLU A 55 -7.31 9.35 15.35
N TYR A 56 -6.43 8.62 14.66
CA TYR A 56 -6.63 8.22 13.26
C TYR A 56 -7.92 7.43 13.08
N THR A 57 -8.17 6.45 13.95
CA THR A 57 -9.38 5.61 13.91
C THR A 57 -10.67 6.41 14.11
N GLN A 58 -10.61 7.50 14.88
CA GLN A 58 -11.78 8.34 15.17
C GLN A 58 -12.02 9.41 14.11
N LYS A 59 -10.96 9.96 13.52
CA LYS A 59 -11.05 11.08 12.57
C LYS A 59 -11.11 10.64 11.11
N ILE A 60 -10.60 9.45 10.78
CA ILE A 60 -10.62 8.89 9.43
C ILE A 60 -11.70 7.82 9.35
N THR A 61 -12.96 8.27 9.36
CA THR A 61 -14.11 7.38 9.29
C THR A 61 -14.57 7.22 7.85
N GLY A 62 -14.36 6.03 7.28
CA GLY A 62 -14.79 5.72 5.92
C GLY A 62 -13.96 6.41 4.83
N PRO A 63 -14.48 6.52 3.59
CA PRO A 63 -13.73 7.10 2.50
C PRO A 63 -13.67 8.62 2.63
N VAL A 64 -12.48 9.14 2.86
CA VAL A 64 -12.19 10.58 2.96
C VAL A 64 -11.24 10.96 1.82
N PRO A 65 -11.52 12.03 1.06
CA PRO A 65 -10.57 12.53 0.08
C PRO A 65 -9.31 13.05 0.78
N VAL A 66 -8.13 12.72 0.24
CA VAL A 66 -6.84 13.08 0.84
C VAL A 66 -5.86 13.58 -0.23
N ILE A 67 -4.93 14.43 0.18
CA ILE A 67 -3.70 14.70 -0.55
C ILE A 67 -2.58 13.95 0.17
N VAL A 68 -1.79 13.17 -0.57
CA VAL A 68 -0.68 12.38 -0.01
C VAL A 68 0.65 12.79 -0.64
N ASP A 69 1.69 12.83 0.17
CA ASP A 69 3.08 12.81 -0.26
C ASP A 69 3.64 11.41 0.03
N VAL A 70 4.16 10.76 -1.00
CA VAL A 70 4.69 9.39 -0.93
C VAL A 70 6.13 9.39 -1.37
N ASN A 71 6.96 8.58 -0.71
CA ASN A 71 8.30 8.30 -1.17
C ASN A 71 8.33 6.93 -1.85
N LEU A 72 9.04 6.85 -2.98
CA LEU A 72 9.36 5.57 -3.62
C LEU A 72 10.82 5.26 -3.32
N GLN A 73 11.05 4.16 -2.62
CA GLN A 73 12.37 3.66 -2.28
C GLN A 73 12.66 2.40 -3.10
N LEU A 74 13.83 2.36 -3.73
CA LEU A 74 14.33 1.17 -4.42
C LEU A 74 15.44 0.56 -3.57
N TRP A 75 15.18 -0.62 -3.05
CA TRP A 75 16.16 -1.44 -2.37
C TRP A 75 16.77 -2.40 -3.39
N THR A 76 18.10 -2.41 -3.47
CA THR A 76 18.83 -3.39 -4.29
C THR A 76 19.60 -4.30 -3.35
N PHE A 77 19.31 -5.59 -3.42
CA PHE A 77 19.99 -6.62 -2.65
C PHE A 77 20.95 -7.35 -3.58
N GLY A 78 22.22 -7.41 -3.17
CA GLY A 78 23.18 -8.31 -3.78
C GLY A 78 22.79 -9.77 -3.55
N PRO A 79 23.32 -10.70 -4.35
CA PRO A 79 23.13 -12.12 -4.10
C PRO A 79 23.74 -12.52 -2.76
N ASP A 80 23.09 -13.45 -2.05
CA ASP A 80 23.55 -14.07 -0.81
C ASP A 80 23.26 -15.58 -0.83
N GLU A 81 23.64 -16.32 0.21
CA GLU A 81 23.44 -17.78 0.29
C GLU A 81 21.97 -18.22 0.15
N ARG A 82 21.02 -17.34 0.50
CA ARG A 82 19.57 -17.60 0.40
C ARG A 82 18.98 -17.09 -0.92
N ARG A 83 19.68 -16.19 -1.61
CA ARG A 83 19.25 -15.51 -2.83
C ARG A 83 20.41 -15.50 -3.83
N PRO A 84 20.56 -16.54 -4.67
CA PRO A 84 21.70 -16.66 -5.60
C PRO A 84 21.69 -15.61 -6.72
N TYR A 85 20.57 -14.90 -6.90
CA TYR A 85 20.44 -13.79 -7.84
C TYR A 85 20.18 -12.50 -7.06
N GLY A 86 20.76 -11.39 -7.53
CA GLY A 86 20.43 -10.07 -7.01
C GLY A 86 18.93 -9.77 -7.17
N SER A 87 18.36 -9.03 -6.22
CA SER A 87 16.93 -8.68 -6.24
C SER A 87 16.72 -7.19 -6.03
N ARG A 88 15.60 -6.69 -6.53
CA ARG A 88 15.18 -5.29 -6.39
C ARG A 88 13.79 -5.25 -5.77
N VAL A 89 13.64 -4.48 -4.71
CA VAL A 89 12.35 -4.28 -4.03
C VAL A 89 12.00 -2.80 -4.11
N TYR A 90 10.84 -2.52 -4.70
CA TYR A 90 10.24 -1.20 -4.67
C TYR A 90 9.35 -1.11 -3.43
N GLN A 91 9.59 -0.11 -2.60
CA GLN A 91 8.79 0.18 -1.43
C GLN A 91 8.20 1.57 -1.58
N THR A 92 6.88 1.66 -1.57
CA THR A 92 6.17 2.93 -1.46
C THR A 92 5.90 3.20 0.02
N GLY A 93 6.45 4.28 0.55
CA GLY A 93 6.16 4.75 1.90
C GLY A 93 5.26 5.98 1.88
N LEU A 94 4.38 6.07 2.86
CA LEU A 94 3.61 7.30 3.10
C LEU A 94 4.48 8.26 3.91
N ARG A 95 4.70 9.47 3.41
CA ARG A 95 5.48 10.51 4.10
C ARG A 95 4.56 11.50 4.82
N SER A 96 3.54 11.98 4.12
CA SER A 96 2.51 12.83 4.72
C SER A 96 1.15 12.64 4.06
N MET A 97 0.11 12.97 4.80
CA MET A 97 -1.27 12.93 4.33
C MET A 97 -2.03 14.13 4.89
N LYS A 98 -2.83 14.79 4.08
CA LYS A 98 -3.77 15.84 4.51
C LYS A 98 -5.18 15.44 4.11
N LEU A 99 -6.08 15.37 5.08
CA LEU A 99 -7.50 15.16 4.82
C LEU A 99 -8.07 16.39 4.10
N LEU A 100 -8.98 16.18 3.16
CA LEU A 100 -9.70 17.25 2.49
C LEU A 100 -11.12 17.38 3.05
N PRO A 101 -11.69 18.60 3.09
CA PRO A 101 -13.09 18.77 3.45
C PRO A 101 -14.00 17.97 2.52
N MET A 102 -14.93 17.20 3.08
CA MET A 102 -15.98 16.56 2.27
C MET A 102 -17.07 17.58 1.94
N THR A 103 -16.99 18.18 0.75
CA THR A 103 -18.08 18.99 0.19
C THR A 103 -19.20 18.07 -0.32
N GLY A 104 -20.44 18.58 -0.36
CA GLY A 104 -21.65 17.77 -0.61
C GLY A 104 -21.57 16.84 -1.82
N ALA A 105 -21.01 17.29 -2.94
CA ALA A 105 -20.86 16.48 -4.15
C ALA A 105 -19.85 15.31 -4.00
N ALA A 106 -18.85 15.44 -3.12
CA ALA A 106 -17.88 14.38 -2.86
C ALA A 106 -18.49 13.25 -2.01
N LYS A 107 -19.40 13.58 -1.09
CA LYS A 107 -20.08 12.56 -0.25
C LYS A 107 -20.82 11.52 -1.11
N ASP A 108 -21.45 11.96 -2.20
CA ASP A 108 -22.26 11.08 -3.08
C ASP A 108 -21.42 10.17 -3.98
N LEU A 109 -20.17 10.54 -4.27
CA LEU A 109 -19.23 9.73 -5.06
C LEU A 109 -18.63 8.58 -4.24
N PHE A 110 -18.46 8.78 -2.93
CA PHE A 110 -17.81 7.83 -2.03
C PHE A 110 -18.77 6.97 -1.20
N THR A 111 -20.07 7.30 -1.17
CA THR A 111 -21.12 6.50 -0.52
C THR A 111 -21.79 5.49 -1.45
N LYS A 112 -21.47 5.48 -2.74
CA LYS A 112 -21.94 4.42 -3.63
C LYS A 112 -21.19 3.12 -3.27
N PRO A 113 -21.89 2.06 -2.80
CA PRO A 113 -21.25 0.75 -2.74
C PRO A 113 -20.74 0.43 -4.14
N ALA A 114 -19.51 -0.03 -4.25
CA ALA A 114 -18.97 -0.49 -5.51
C ALA A 114 -19.98 -1.47 -6.12
N THR A 115 -20.71 -1.03 -7.13
CA THR A 115 -21.57 -1.90 -7.91
C THR A 115 -20.65 -2.98 -8.41
N LYS A 116 -20.89 -4.22 -7.95
CA LYS A 116 -20.19 -5.43 -8.42
C LYS A 116 -19.90 -5.22 -9.89
N ALA A 117 -18.63 -5.17 -10.25
CA ALA A 117 -18.22 -5.14 -11.64
C ALA A 117 -19.01 -6.26 -12.32
N ALA A 118 -19.93 -5.88 -13.21
CA ALA A 118 -20.73 -6.83 -13.94
C ALA A 118 -19.75 -7.86 -14.53
N GLU A 119 -20.02 -9.14 -14.31
CA GLU A 119 -19.33 -10.25 -14.96
C GLU A 119 -19.56 -10.15 -16.47
N GLY A 120 -18.84 -9.22 -17.11
CA GLY A 120 -18.76 -9.10 -18.54
C GLY A 120 -17.87 -10.22 -19.03
N LYS A 121 -18.47 -11.39 -19.29
CA LYS A 121 -17.98 -12.39 -20.25
C LYS A 121 -17.85 -11.73 -21.63
N GLY A 122 -16.84 -10.88 -21.80
CA GLY A 122 -16.48 -10.24 -23.05
C GLY A 122 -15.10 -10.70 -23.45
N LYS A 123 -15.02 -11.66 -24.38
CA LYS A 123 -13.76 -12.03 -25.03
C LYS A 123 -13.20 -10.78 -25.72
N ARG A 124 -12.21 -10.12 -25.11
CA ARG A 124 -11.43 -9.08 -25.78
C ARG A 124 -10.67 -9.76 -26.92
N LYS A 125 -11.01 -9.41 -28.16
CA LYS A 125 -10.12 -9.64 -29.30
C LYS A 125 -8.94 -8.69 -29.12
N ALA A 126 -7.73 -9.23 -29.23
CA ALA A 126 -6.53 -8.41 -29.29
C ALA A 126 -6.52 -7.67 -30.62
N ASP A 127 -6.59 -6.34 -30.58
CA ASP A 127 -6.33 -5.50 -31.74
C ASP A 127 -4.82 -5.48 -31.99
N GLY A 128 -4.36 -6.47 -32.76
CA GLY A 128 -3.06 -6.49 -33.41
C GLY A 128 -3.24 -6.33 -34.92
N PRO A 129 -2.39 -5.56 -35.60
CA PRO A 129 -2.55 -5.28 -37.02
C PRO A 129 -2.28 -6.56 -37.83
N THR A 130 -3.22 -6.90 -38.72
CA THR A 130 -3.04 -7.77 -39.89
C THR A 130 -2.42 -9.15 -39.67
N GLY A 131 -3.32 -10.14 -39.56
CA GLY A 131 -3.24 -11.42 -40.27
C GLY A 131 -1.95 -12.24 -40.15
N GLN A 132 -1.92 -13.17 -39.20
CA GLN A 132 -1.28 -14.47 -39.42
C GLN A 132 -1.98 -15.54 -38.58
N ALA A 133 -2.55 -16.53 -39.29
CA ALA A 133 -3.27 -17.66 -38.72
C ALA A 133 -2.35 -18.50 -37.83
N SER A 134 -2.80 -18.79 -36.60
CA SER A 134 -2.16 -19.80 -35.75
C SER A 134 -2.37 -21.21 -36.34
N PRO A 135 -1.35 -22.08 -36.36
CA PRO A 135 -1.49 -23.42 -36.94
C PRO A 135 -2.43 -24.28 -36.10
N GLY A 136 -3.50 -24.76 -36.74
CA GLY A 136 -4.46 -25.69 -36.14
C GLY A 136 -3.82 -27.03 -35.78
N LYS A 137 -4.14 -27.50 -34.58
CA LYS A 137 -3.81 -28.82 -34.04
C LYS A 137 -4.41 -29.90 -34.94
N LYS A 138 -3.60 -30.51 -35.81
CA LYS A 138 -4.01 -31.70 -36.60
C LYS A 138 -4.28 -32.86 -35.66
N GLY A 139 -5.49 -33.39 -35.70
CA GLY A 139 -5.85 -34.68 -35.12
C GLY A 139 -5.10 -35.81 -35.83
N ALA A 140 -4.42 -36.65 -35.06
CA ALA A 140 -3.85 -37.90 -35.56
C ALA A 140 -4.94 -38.97 -35.52
N GLY A 141 -5.43 -39.34 -36.69
CA GLY A 141 -6.26 -40.51 -36.90
C GLY A 141 -5.44 -41.79 -36.76
N GLN A 142 -6.05 -42.79 -36.11
CA GLN A 142 -5.57 -44.17 -36.06
C GLN A 142 -5.59 -44.78 -37.46
N SER A 143 -4.43 -45.19 -37.95
CA SER A 143 -4.28 -46.08 -39.10
C SER A 143 -4.31 -47.53 -38.64
N LYS A 144 -5.29 -48.29 -39.16
CA LYS A 144 -5.29 -49.76 -39.17
C LYS A 144 -4.26 -50.27 -40.17
N THR A 145 -3.53 -51.32 -39.80
CA THR A 145 -2.82 -52.19 -40.74
C THR A 145 -2.78 -53.62 -40.20
N ALA A 146 -3.14 -54.55 -41.10
CA ALA A 146 -2.99 -56.00 -41.10
C ALA A 146 -3.66 -56.79 -39.97
#